data_AF-A0A930ZSA4-F1
#
_entry.id   AF-A0A930ZSA4-F1
#
_cell.length_a   1.000
_cell.length_b   1.000
_cell.length_c   1.000
_cell.angle_alpha   90.00
_cell.angle_beta   90.00
_cell.angle_gamma   90.00
#
_symmetry.space_group_name_H-M   'P 1'
#
loop_
_entity.id
_entity.type
_entity.pdbx_description
1 polymer ?
#
loop_
_entity_poly.entity_id
_entity_poly.type
_entity_poly.pdbx_seq_one_letter_code
_entity_poly.pdbx_strand_id
1 'polypeptide(L)' 'MAHPKKRQSSSRQGKRRAHDHAKTPTLALCSNCGAWHVYHTVCNDCGYYRGKLAIEKEAIA' A
#
# COMPACT_ATOMS: atom_id res chain seq x y z
N MET A 1 37.21 -7.95 15.33
CA MET A 1 35.87 -7.59 14.80
C MET A 1 35.94 -7.55 13.28
N ALA A 2 34.90 -8.00 12.58
CA ALA A 2 34.91 -8.00 11.11
C ALA A 2 34.61 -6.59 10.58
N HIS A 3 35.53 -6.05 9.79
CA HIS A 3 35.36 -4.78 9.10
C HIS A 3 35.48 -4.97 7.58
N PRO A 4 34.69 -4.23 6.78
CA PRO A 4 34.84 -4.27 5.33
C PRO A 4 36.23 -3.75 4.94
N LYS A 5 37.00 -4.57 4.21
CA LYS A 5 38.36 -4.21 3.77
C LYS A 5 38.38 -3.06 2.75
N LYS A 6 37.30 -2.90 1.98
CA LYS A 6 37.19 -1.89 0.91
C LYS A 6 35.78 -1.32 0.86
N ARG A 7 35.67 -0.09 0.34
CA ARG A 7 34.39 0.54 0.00
C ARG A 7 33.68 -0.27 -1.08
N GLN A 8 32.38 -0.47 -0.93
CA GLN A 8 31.53 -1.06 -1.96
C GLN A 8 31.37 -0.08 -3.13
N SER A 9 31.57 -0.54 -4.37
CA SER A 9 31.39 0.31 -5.54
C SER A 9 29.93 0.75 -5.71
N SER A 10 29.71 1.91 -6.33
CA SER A 10 28.35 2.41 -6.64
C SER A 10 27.54 1.39 -7.43
N SER A 11 28.16 0.71 -8.40
CA SER A 11 27.54 -0.37 -9.18
C SER A 11 27.11 -1.57 -8.30
N ARG A 12 27.96 -2.02 -7.36
CA ARG A 12 27.60 -3.12 -6.44
C ARG A 12 26.46 -2.72 -5.50
N GLN A 13 26.48 -1.50 -4.99
CA GLN A 13 25.41 -0.97 -4.16
C GLN A 13 24.08 -0.85 -4.95
N GLY A 14 24.13 -0.37 -6.19
CA GLY A 14 22.96 -0.26 -7.06
C GLY A 14 22.35 -1.63 -7.38
N LYS A 15 23.19 -2.61 -7.77
CA LYS A 15 22.74 -3.99 -8.02
C LYS A 15 22.11 -4.63 -6.79
N ARG A 16 22.69 -4.41 -5.59
CA ARG A 16 22.11 -4.91 -4.35
C ARG A 16 20.72 -4.32 -4.07
N ARG A 17 20.52 -3.02 -4.35
CA ARG A 17 19.25 -2.30 -4.15
C ARG A 17 18.24 -2.48 -5.29
N ALA A 18 18.55 -3.26 -6.33
CA ALA A 18 17.68 -3.41 -7.49
C ALA A 18 16.32 -4.04 -7.14
N HIS A 19 16.26 -4.82 -6.04
CA HIS A 19 15.04 -5.43 -5.56
C HIS A 19 14.34 -4.62 -4.46
N ASP A 20 14.93 -3.51 -4.00
CA ASP A 20 14.40 -2.66 -2.93
C ASP A 20 13.37 -1.66 -3.49
N HIS A 21 12.34 -2.17 -4.19
CA HIS A 21 11.26 -1.34 -4.72
C HIS A 21 10.01 -1.44 -3.82
N ALA A 22 9.32 -0.31 -3.66
CA ALA A 22 8.02 -0.29 -3.02
C ALA A 22 6.98 -0.98 -3.92
N LYS A 23 6.14 -1.84 -3.34
CA LYS A 23 5.01 -2.46 -4.04
C LYS A 23 3.77 -1.58 -3.85
N THR A 24 3.03 -1.34 -4.92
CA THR A 24 1.75 -0.64 -4.86
C THR A 24 0.69 -1.54 -4.20
N PRO A 25 -0.18 -0.99 -3.36
CA PRO A 25 -1.29 -1.75 -2.79
C PRO A 25 -2.32 -2.09 -3.87
N THR A 26 -3.00 -3.22 -3.71
CA THR A 26 -4.11 -3.60 -4.58
C THR A 26 -5.36 -2.80 -4.19
N LEU A 27 -5.76 -1.89 -5.07
CA LEU A 27 -6.95 -1.06 -4.91
C LEU A 27 -8.11 -1.60 -5.75
N ALA A 28 -9.32 -1.49 -5.21
CA ALA A 28 -10.57 -1.83 -5.88
C ALA A 28 -11.57 -0.68 -5.75
N LEU A 29 -12.55 -0.64 -6.66
CA LEU A 29 -13.64 0.33 -6.62
C LEU A 29 -14.71 -0.13 -5.63
N CYS A 30 -15.15 0.78 -4.77
CA CYS A 30 -16.24 0.54 -3.84
C CYS A 30 -17.57 0.51 -4.61
N SER A 31 -18.37 -0.55 -4.40
CA SER A 31 -19.69 -0.67 -5.04
C SER A 31 -20.74 0.32 -4.53
N ASN A 32 -20.51 1.01 -3.40
CA ASN A 32 -21.47 1.93 -2.81
C ASN A 32 -21.20 3.39 -3.18
N CYS A 33 -19.97 3.88 -2.97
CA CYS A 33 -19.60 5.28 -3.23
C CYS A 33 -18.73 5.49 -4.47
N GLY A 34 -18.27 4.43 -5.15
CA GLY A 34 -17.38 4.54 -6.30
C GLY A 34 -15.93 4.94 -5.97
N ALA A 35 -15.59 5.18 -4.71
CA ALA A 35 -14.23 5.52 -4.30
C ALA A 35 -13.28 4.31 -4.30
N TRP A 36 -11.98 4.59 -4.39
CA TRP A 36 -10.94 3.56 -4.32
C TRP A 36 -10.70 3.12 -2.88
N HIS A 37 -10.67 1.81 -2.64
CA HIS A 37 -10.32 1.26 -1.34
C HIS A 37 -9.34 0.10 -1.47
N VAL A 38 -8.65 -0.23 -0.37
CA VAL A 38 -7.80 -1.42 -0.33
C VAL A 38 -8.67 -2.67 -0.42
N TYR A 39 -8.24 -3.63 -1.24
CA TYR A 39 -9.00 -4.84 -1.44
C TYR A 39 -9.22 -5.59 -0.11
N HIS A 40 -10.43 -6.12 0.09
CA HIS A 40 -10.88 -6.78 1.33
C HIS A 40 -10.92 -5.95 2.62
N THR A 41 -10.79 -4.63 2.57
CA THR A 41 -11.00 -3.76 3.74
C THR A 41 -12.33 -3.00 3.66
N VAL A 42 -12.78 -2.48 4.80
CA VAL A 42 -13.90 -1.52 4.85
C VAL A 42 -13.51 -0.28 4.04
N CYS A 43 -14.46 0.26 3.27
CA CYS A 43 -14.24 1.53 2.56
C CYS A 43 -14.09 2.67 3.57
N ASN A 44 -13.03 3.48 3.43
CA ASN A 44 -12.76 4.57 4.35
C ASN A 44 -13.75 5.73 4.21
N ASP A 45 -14.33 5.91 3.03
CA ASP A 45 -15.20 7.06 2.74
C ASP A 45 -16.64 6.82 3.14
N CYS A 46 -17.20 5.65 2.77
CA CYS A 46 -18.60 5.33 3.09
C CYS A 46 -18.80 4.40 4.30
N GLY A 47 -17.74 3.75 4.80
CA GLY A 47 -17.85 2.82 5.94
C GLY A 47 -18.51 1.47 5.62
N TYR A 48 -18.78 1.18 4.34
CA TYR A 48 -19.38 -0.08 3.89
C TYR A 48 -18.33 -1.16 3.60
N TYR A 49 -18.71 -2.39 3.89
CA TYR A 49 -17.99 -3.60 3.50
C TYR A 49 -18.98 -4.68 3.06
N ARG A 50 -18.82 -5.20 1.84
CA ARG A 50 -19.70 -6.26 1.26
C ARG A 50 -21.20 -5.94 1.40
N GLY A 51 -21.58 -4.68 1.15
CA GLY A 51 -22.98 -4.22 1.18
C GLY A 51 -23.57 -4.03 2.59
N LYS A 52 -22.79 -4.21 3.65
CA LYS A 52 -23.20 -3.91 5.02
C LYS A 52 -22.44 -2.70 5.54
N LEU A 53 -23.13 -1.86 6.31
CA LEU A 53 -22.53 -0.74 7.01
C LEU A 53 -21.75 -1.29 8.21
N ALA A 54 -20.43 -1.14 8.16
CA ALA A 54 -19.53 -1.63 9.22
C ALA A 54 -19.13 -0.51 10.18
N ILE A 55 -19.04 0.72 9.68
CA ILE A 55 -18.72 1.91 10.47
C ILE A 55 -19.68 3.02 10.03
N GLU A 56 -20.37 3.64 10.98
CA GLU A 56 -21.15 4.85 10.70
C GLU A 56 -20.18 6.00 10.45
N LYS A 57 -20.12 6.45 9.20
CA LYS A 57 -19.38 7.62 8.77
C LYS A 57 -20.34 8.53 8.02
N GLU A 58 -20.29 9.83 8.32
CA GLU A 58 -20.97 10.84 7.51
C GLU A 58 -20.27 10.89 6.15
N ALA A 59 -21.00 10.52 5.09
CA ALA A 59 -20.48 10.59 3.74
C ALA A 59 -20.21 12.06 3.39
N ILE A 60 -18.95 12.40 3.10
CA ILE A 60 -18.61 13.69 2.52
C ILE A 60 -19.06 13.64 1.06
N ALA A 61 -20.11 14.41 0.77
CA ALA A 61 -20.68 14.61 -0.57
C ALA A 61 -19.74 15.39 -1.48
#